data_AF-A0A940WPV1-F1
#
_entry.id   AF-A0A940WPV1-F1
#
_cell.length_a   1.000
_cell.length_b   1.000
_cell.length_c   1.000
_cell.angle_alpha   90.00
_cell.angle_beta   90.00
_cell.angle_gamma   90.00
#
_symmetry.space_group_name_H-M   'P 1'
#
loop_
_entity.id
_entity.type
_entity.pdbx_description
1 polymer ?
#
loop_
_entity_poly.entity_id
_entity_poly.type
_entity_poly.pdbx_seq_one_letter_code
_entity_poly.pdbx_strand_id
1 'polypeptide(L)'
;MNNKRLIAILGIIVLGVSGYYIIGSFGEEELSFQEDVVHAQVSEGEVTELSTEESSDEARVEGVVEEYQLTDAEADIKVAYQVGQEQEVKRIIASQHEYLNNLAGWGKVESINFEQLIDDRDWNQLQQDIKWLYEEGFAPSAILNDMSHASQFHTLALTGDQMSIRYLHRIFHDLDAKINQIDVEQIWNVTDAFGTEQEQTDVQEYLNSSTN
;
A
#
# COMPACT_ATOMS: atom_id res chain seq x y z
N MET A 1 22.96 13.28 -59.78
CA MET A 1 22.40 12.39 -58.74
C MET A 1 22.56 13.07 -57.38
N ASN A 2 21.55 13.32 -56.56
CA ASN A 2 20.20 13.85 -56.76
C ASN A 2 19.83 14.45 -55.39
N ASN A 3 19.92 15.78 -55.29
CA ASN A 3 19.79 16.57 -54.06
C ASN A 3 18.31 16.73 -53.65
N LYS A 4 17.56 15.62 -53.61
CA LYS A 4 16.12 15.58 -53.37
C LYS A 4 15.72 14.75 -52.15
N ARG A 5 16.67 14.35 -51.30
CA ARG A 5 16.39 13.57 -50.07
C ARG A 5 16.65 14.32 -48.76
N LEU A 6 17.07 15.59 -48.81
CA LEU A 6 17.44 16.36 -47.62
C LEU A 6 16.32 17.31 -47.08
N ILE A 7 15.11 17.28 -47.66
CA ILE A 7 14.00 18.20 -47.31
C ILE A 7 12.84 17.47 -46.61
N ALA A 8 13.06 16.25 -46.12
CA ALA A 8 12.00 15.44 -45.49
C ALA A 8 12.08 15.35 -43.94
N ILE A 9 13.00 16.08 -43.29
CA ILE A 9 13.25 15.96 -41.83
C ILE A 9 12.90 17.25 -41.04
N LEU A 10 12.37 18.29 -41.69
CA LEU A 10 12.03 19.57 -41.05
C LEU A 10 10.54 19.95 -41.19
N GLY A 11 9.64 18.97 -41.18
CA GLY A 11 8.23 19.16 -41.55
C GLY A 11 7.20 18.51 -40.61
N ILE A 12 7.54 18.13 -39.38
CA ILE A 12 6.57 17.70 -38.35
C ILE A 12 7.05 18.19 -36.96
N ILE A 13 7.30 19.49 -36.82
CA ILE A 13 7.40 20.17 -35.51
C ILE A 13 6.61 21.48 -35.63
N VAL A 14 5.33 21.41 -35.97
CA VAL A 14 4.31 22.43 -35.70
C VAL A 14 2.98 21.70 -35.91
N LEU A 15 2.19 21.54 -34.84
CA LEU A 15 0.75 21.21 -34.76
C LEU A 15 0.48 20.21 -33.62
N GLY A 16 0.60 20.71 -32.39
CA GLY A 16 0.17 20.01 -31.18
C GLY A 16 -0.05 20.93 -29.97
N VAL A 17 -0.10 22.25 -30.19
CA VAL A 17 -0.46 23.24 -29.17
C VAL A 17 -1.78 23.86 -29.60
N SER A 18 -2.87 23.12 -29.41
CA SER A 18 -4.23 23.65 -29.55
C SER A 18 -5.22 22.74 -28.82
N GLY A 19 -5.14 22.77 -27.50
CA GLY A 19 -6.15 22.24 -26.57
C GLY A 19 -6.44 23.29 -25.50
N TYR A 20 -6.76 24.50 -25.96
CA TYR A 20 -7.22 25.59 -25.11
C TYR A 20 -8.61 25.23 -24.53
N TYR A 21 -8.72 25.34 -23.20
CA TYR A 21 -9.80 26.04 -22.51
C TYR A 21 -11.26 25.71 -22.90
N ILE A 22 -11.85 24.69 -22.30
CA ILE A 22 -13.25 24.62 -21.81
C ILE A 22 -13.20 23.54 -20.71
N ILE A 23 -13.42 23.76 -19.41
CA ILE A 23 -14.69 24.08 -18.74
C ILE A 23 -14.31 24.68 -17.37
N GLY A 24 -14.65 25.96 -17.17
CA GLY A 24 -14.94 26.49 -15.85
C GLY A 24 -16.45 26.49 -15.62
N SER A 25 -16.83 26.63 -14.36
CA SER A 25 -18.18 26.90 -13.81
C SER A 25 -19.12 25.72 -13.58
N PHE A 26 -18.93 25.00 -12.48
CA PHE A 26 -19.96 24.52 -11.55
C PHE A 26 -19.22 24.41 -10.21
N GLY A 27 -19.36 25.32 -9.25
CA GLY A 27 -20.59 25.66 -8.54
C GLY A 27 -20.28 25.36 -7.07
N GLU A 28 -19.69 26.33 -6.39
CA GLU A 28 -19.50 26.30 -4.94
C GLU A 28 -20.89 26.41 -4.29
N GLU A 29 -21.40 25.30 -3.75
CA GLU A 29 -22.43 25.35 -2.72
C GLU A 29 -21.75 25.20 -1.36
N GLU A 30 -21.48 26.34 -0.73
CA GLU A 30 -21.27 26.43 0.70
C GLU A 30 -22.56 25.98 1.41
N LEU A 31 -22.52 24.81 2.05
CA LEU A 31 -23.54 24.39 2.99
C LEU A 31 -23.02 24.66 4.40
N SER A 32 -23.32 25.86 4.89
CA SER A 32 -23.24 26.23 6.30
C SER A 32 -24.28 25.44 7.09
N PHE A 33 -23.85 24.47 7.90
CA PHE A 33 -24.70 23.87 8.91
C PHE A 33 -24.40 24.50 10.26
N GLN A 34 -25.35 25.30 10.72
CA GLN A 34 -25.32 26.03 11.98
C GLN A 34 -25.67 25.08 13.13
N GLU A 35 -24.88 25.18 14.21
CA GLU A 35 -25.09 24.53 15.49
C GLU A 35 -26.51 24.75 16.04
N ASP A 36 -27.16 23.68 16.48
CA ASP A 36 -28.29 23.77 17.40
C ASP A 36 -27.86 23.18 18.75
N VAL A 37 -27.41 24.08 19.63
CA VAL A 37 -27.09 23.80 21.03
C VAL A 37 -28.39 23.75 21.81
N VAL A 38 -28.88 22.55 22.13
CA VAL A 38 -29.98 22.38 23.08
C VAL A 38 -29.40 21.98 24.44
N HIS A 39 -29.31 22.97 25.32
CA HIS A 39 -29.15 22.80 26.75
C HIS A 39 -30.43 22.16 27.33
N ALA A 40 -30.33 20.95 27.88
CA ALA A 40 -31.35 20.39 28.77
C ALA A 40 -30.69 19.92 30.07
N GLN A 41 -31.27 20.39 31.17
CA GLN A 41 -30.76 20.31 32.52
C GLN A 41 -30.89 18.92 33.14
N VAL A 42 -29.84 18.58 33.89
CA VAL A 42 -29.76 17.81 35.15
C VAL A 42 -31.07 17.22 35.69
N SER A 43 -31.07 15.90 35.88
CA SER A 43 -31.81 15.22 36.95
C SER A 43 -30.87 14.22 37.63
N GLU A 44 -30.57 14.46 38.89
CA GLU A 44 -29.91 13.51 39.79
C GLU A 44 -30.84 12.32 40.08
N GLY A 45 -30.28 11.12 40.23
CA GLY A 45 -31.05 9.95 40.64
C GLY A 45 -30.28 8.63 40.60
N GLU A 46 -29.62 8.34 41.72
CA GLU A 46 -29.49 7.01 42.34
C GLU A 46 -28.49 5.97 41.78
N VAL A 47 -27.64 5.56 42.72
CA VAL A 47 -26.51 4.63 42.67
C VAL A 47 -26.95 3.20 42.32
N THR A 48 -26.20 2.53 41.46
CA THR A 48 -26.05 1.07 41.55
C THR A 48 -24.61 0.70 41.22
N GLU A 49 -23.88 0.22 42.21
CA GLU A 49 -22.59 -0.45 42.04
C GLU A 49 -22.77 -1.65 41.10
N LEU A 50 -22.04 -1.67 40.00
CA LEU A 50 -21.76 -2.90 39.28
C LEU A 50 -20.30 -2.89 38.87
N SER A 51 -19.54 -3.74 39.56
CA SER A 51 -18.19 -4.17 39.24
C SER A 51 -18.05 -4.42 37.73
N THR A 52 -17.29 -3.55 37.07
CA THR A 52 -16.82 -3.79 35.70
C THR A 52 -15.44 -4.40 35.82
N GLU A 53 -15.38 -5.67 35.47
CA GLU A 53 -14.16 -6.43 35.27
C GLU A 53 -13.27 -5.68 34.26
N GLU A 54 -11.97 -5.58 34.55
CA GLU A 54 -10.96 -5.18 33.58
C GLU A 54 -10.98 -6.19 32.42
N SER A 55 -11.75 -5.91 31.38
CA SER A 55 -11.51 -6.46 30.05
C SER A 55 -10.33 -5.68 29.50
N SER A 56 -9.15 -6.29 29.60
CA SER A 56 -8.01 -5.97 28.77
C SER A 56 -8.38 -6.32 27.32
N ASP A 57 -9.18 -5.46 26.69
CA ASP A 57 -9.34 -5.45 25.26
C ASP A 57 -8.02 -4.93 24.69
N GLU A 58 -7.12 -5.86 24.38
CA GLU A 58 -6.06 -5.64 23.41
C GLU A 58 -6.73 -5.01 22.19
N ALA A 59 -6.34 -3.76 21.90
CA ALA A 59 -6.75 -3.07 20.70
C ALA A 59 -6.31 -3.92 19.51
N ARG A 60 -7.20 -4.77 19.02
CA ARG A 60 -7.03 -5.52 17.79
C ARG A 60 -6.78 -4.47 16.71
N VAL A 61 -5.52 -4.39 16.26
CA VAL A 61 -5.11 -3.48 15.19
C VAL A 61 -6.00 -3.78 13.99
N GLU A 62 -6.96 -2.91 13.73
CA GLU A 62 -7.87 -3.02 12.60
C GLU A 62 -7.02 -2.98 11.32
N GLY A 63 -6.99 -4.08 10.57
CA GLY A 63 -6.33 -4.13 9.26
C GLY A 63 -5.08 -5.02 9.14
N VAL A 64 -4.75 -5.85 10.13
CA VAL A 64 -3.81 -6.96 9.91
C VAL A 64 -4.52 -8.07 9.12
N VAL A 65 -3.93 -8.46 8.00
CA VAL A 65 -4.41 -9.55 7.16
C VAL A 65 -3.86 -10.87 7.70
N GLU A 66 -4.75 -11.76 8.14
CA GLU A 66 -4.37 -13.09 8.63
C GLU A 66 -3.71 -13.91 7.51
N GLU A 67 -2.70 -14.69 7.86
CA GLU A 67 -1.97 -15.53 6.90
C GLU A 67 -2.93 -16.57 6.26
N TYR A 68 -2.95 -16.62 4.93
CA TYR A 68 -3.76 -17.60 4.21
C TYR A 68 -3.07 -18.96 4.23
N GLN A 69 -3.74 -19.98 4.77
CA GLN A 69 -3.23 -21.34 4.74
C GLN A 69 -3.43 -21.94 3.34
N LEU A 70 -2.43 -21.77 2.48
CA LEU A 70 -2.41 -22.32 1.12
C LEU A 70 -2.36 -23.85 1.15
N THR A 71 -3.04 -24.49 0.20
CA THR A 71 -2.79 -25.90 -0.12
C THR A 71 -1.46 -26.05 -0.86
N ASP A 72 -0.85 -27.24 -0.83
CA ASP A 72 0.39 -27.53 -1.60
C ASP A 72 0.27 -27.12 -3.08
N ALA A 73 -0.90 -27.37 -3.68
CA ALA A 73 -1.16 -27.02 -5.07
C ALA A 73 -1.26 -25.51 -5.33
N GLU A 74 -1.73 -24.72 -4.35
CA GLU A 74 -1.79 -23.26 -4.44
C GLU A 74 -0.43 -22.63 -4.13
N ALA A 75 0.36 -23.21 -3.23
CA ALA A 75 1.72 -22.77 -2.93
C ALA A 75 2.66 -22.89 -4.14
N ASP A 76 2.43 -23.87 -5.02
CA ASP A 76 3.17 -24.01 -6.30
C ASP A 76 2.83 -22.90 -7.32
N ILE A 77 1.72 -22.19 -7.14
CA ILE A 77 1.31 -21.08 -8.00
C ILE A 77 1.91 -19.79 -7.44
N LYS A 78 2.79 -19.14 -8.21
CA LYS A 78 3.44 -17.89 -7.79
C LYS A 78 2.46 -16.73 -7.66
N VAL A 79 1.68 -16.50 -8.71
CA VAL A 79 0.70 -15.42 -8.79
C VAL A 79 -0.55 -15.91 -9.50
N ALA A 80 -1.69 -15.72 -8.87
CA ALA A 80 -3.00 -15.84 -9.47
C ALA A 80 -3.79 -14.55 -9.20
N TYR A 81 -4.50 -14.04 -10.20
CA TYR A 81 -5.35 -12.86 -10.06
C TYR A 81 -6.80 -13.27 -9.90
N GLN A 82 -7.57 -12.50 -9.14
CA GLN A 82 -9.02 -12.56 -9.25
C GLN A 82 -9.47 -12.16 -10.66
N VAL A 83 -10.64 -12.65 -11.07
CA VAL A 83 -11.14 -12.49 -12.45
C VAL A 83 -11.29 -11.00 -12.79
N GLY A 84 -10.52 -10.55 -13.79
CA GLY A 84 -10.57 -9.17 -14.28
C GLY A 84 -9.72 -8.17 -13.50
N GLN A 85 -9.00 -8.60 -12.46
CA GLN A 85 -8.31 -7.69 -11.54
C GLN A 85 -6.83 -7.44 -11.86
N GLU A 86 -6.23 -8.19 -12.79
CA GLU A 86 -4.80 -8.10 -13.11
C GLU A 86 -4.33 -6.67 -13.38
N GLN A 87 -5.08 -5.88 -14.16
CA GLN A 87 -4.68 -4.51 -14.49
C GLN A 87 -4.72 -3.57 -13.28
N GLU A 88 -5.69 -3.76 -12.39
CA GLU A 88 -5.82 -2.93 -11.20
C GLU A 88 -4.75 -3.30 -10.16
N VAL A 89 -4.50 -4.59 -9.98
CA VAL A 89 -3.38 -5.08 -9.17
C VAL A 89 -2.06 -4.49 -9.64
N LYS A 90 -1.78 -4.54 -10.95
CA LYS A 90 -0.58 -3.94 -11.56
C LYS A 90 -0.44 -2.46 -11.26
N ARG A 91 -1.55 -1.71 -11.37
CA ARG A 91 -1.60 -0.27 -11.08
C ARG A 91 -1.31 0.01 -9.61
N ILE A 92 -1.92 -0.74 -8.70
CA ILE A 92 -1.72 -0.57 -7.25
C ILE A 92 -0.28 -0.86 -6.87
N ILE A 93 0.30 -1.98 -7.34
CA ILE A 93 1.69 -2.33 -7.04
C ILE A 93 2.66 -1.23 -7.47
N ALA A 94 2.52 -0.73 -8.70
CA ALA A 94 3.36 0.36 -9.21
C ALA A 94 3.20 1.64 -8.39
N SER A 95 1.94 2.00 -8.05
CA SER A 95 1.63 3.19 -7.25
C SER A 95 2.24 3.11 -5.85
N GLN A 96 2.14 1.95 -5.20
CA GLN A 96 2.64 1.75 -3.85
C GLN A 96 4.17 1.63 -3.81
N HIS A 97 4.78 1.02 -4.83
CA HIS A 97 6.23 1.07 -5.00
C HIS A 97 6.72 2.53 -5.17
N GLU A 98 6.07 3.35 -5.99
CA GLU A 98 6.44 4.76 -6.15
C GLU A 98 6.35 5.53 -4.82
N TYR A 99 5.26 5.34 -4.07
CA TYR A 99 5.09 5.93 -2.74
C TYR A 99 6.23 5.52 -1.79
N LEU A 100 6.52 4.22 -1.66
CA LEU A 100 7.56 3.69 -0.78
C LEU A 100 8.97 4.16 -1.20
N ASN A 101 9.22 4.30 -2.50
CA ASN A 101 10.46 4.89 -3.01
C ASN A 101 10.59 6.38 -2.63
N ASN A 102 9.50 7.14 -2.67
CA ASN A 102 9.52 8.54 -2.24
C ASN A 102 9.75 8.68 -0.73
N LEU A 103 9.10 7.81 0.06
CA LEU A 103 9.18 7.77 1.53
C LEU A 103 10.56 7.33 2.04
N ALA A 104 11.07 6.19 1.53
CA ALA A 104 12.19 5.48 2.13
C ALA A 104 13.36 5.21 1.17
N GLY A 105 13.20 5.48 -0.13
CA GLY A 105 14.22 5.23 -1.15
C GLY A 105 15.51 6.00 -0.90
N TRP A 106 16.62 5.50 -1.46
CA TRP A 106 17.93 6.16 -1.45
C TRP A 106 18.46 6.53 -0.06
N GLY A 107 18.11 5.74 0.97
CA GLY A 107 18.56 5.94 2.35
C GLY A 107 17.69 6.90 3.17
N LYS A 108 16.57 7.41 2.63
CA LYS A 108 15.68 8.33 3.34
C LYS A 108 14.97 7.72 4.55
N VAL A 109 14.93 6.39 4.66
CA VAL A 109 14.27 5.69 5.78
C VAL A 109 14.74 6.16 7.16
N GLU A 110 15.99 6.62 7.28
CA GLU A 110 16.56 7.12 8.53
C GLU A 110 15.97 8.48 8.96
N SER A 111 15.31 9.19 8.03
CA SER A 111 14.73 10.53 8.24
C SER A 111 13.22 10.54 8.40
N ILE A 112 12.57 9.37 8.42
CA ILE A 112 11.13 9.26 8.54
C ILE A 112 10.68 9.73 9.93
N ASN A 113 9.69 10.61 9.96
CA ASN A 113 9.01 11.00 11.19
C ASN A 113 7.84 10.03 11.45
N PHE A 114 8.10 9.00 12.25
CA PHE A 114 7.13 7.95 12.55
C PHE A 114 5.88 8.46 13.28
N GLU A 115 6.00 9.52 14.09
CA GLU A 115 4.84 10.12 14.76
C GLU A 115 3.85 10.72 13.75
N GLN A 116 4.34 11.17 12.58
CA GLN A 116 3.50 11.72 11.53
C GLN A 116 2.99 10.66 10.55
N LEU A 117 3.56 9.45 10.57
CA LEU A 117 3.23 8.39 9.63
C LEU A 117 1.82 7.83 9.88
N ILE A 118 1.37 7.81 11.15
CA ILE A 118 0.02 7.34 11.51
C ILE A 118 -1.08 8.24 10.92
N ASP A 119 -0.82 9.54 10.81
CA ASP A 119 -1.74 10.53 10.25
C ASP A 119 -1.52 10.75 8.74
N ASP A 120 -0.52 10.09 8.15
CA ASP A 120 -0.19 10.22 6.74
C ASP A 120 -1.26 9.52 5.88
N ARG A 121 -1.85 10.29 4.97
CA ARG A 121 -2.93 9.79 4.11
C ARG A 121 -2.47 8.66 3.21
N ASP A 122 -1.27 8.76 2.65
CA ASP A 122 -0.75 7.80 1.68
C ASP A 122 -0.32 6.51 2.40
N TRP A 123 0.17 6.61 3.64
CA TRP A 123 0.44 5.45 4.50
C TRP A 123 -0.82 4.66 4.84
N ASN A 124 -1.90 5.37 5.16
CA ASN A 124 -3.21 4.76 5.41
C ASN A 124 -3.81 4.16 4.12
N GLN A 125 -3.55 4.77 2.97
CA GLN A 125 -3.94 4.21 1.67
C GLN A 125 -3.16 2.94 1.35
N LEU A 126 -1.86 2.89 1.65
CA LEU A 126 -1.03 1.69 1.50
C LEU A 126 -1.63 0.49 2.26
N GLN A 127 -2.11 0.70 3.50
CA GLN A 127 -2.76 -0.36 4.27
C GLN A 127 -4.03 -0.88 3.58
N GLN A 128 -4.86 0.03 3.08
CA GLN A 128 -6.09 -0.31 2.37
C GLN A 128 -5.80 -1.06 1.06
N ASP A 129 -4.76 -0.64 0.35
CA ASP A 129 -4.33 -1.26 -0.89
C ASP A 129 -3.76 -2.66 -0.65
N ILE A 130 -2.95 -2.87 0.40
CA ILE A 130 -2.48 -4.21 0.81
C ILE A 130 -3.67 -5.13 1.10
N LYS A 131 -4.65 -4.63 1.87
CA LYS A 131 -5.86 -5.38 2.19
C LYS A 131 -6.66 -5.73 0.92
N TRP A 132 -6.86 -4.76 0.03
CA TRP A 132 -7.56 -4.99 -1.22
C TRP A 132 -6.82 -5.99 -2.12
N LEU A 133 -5.50 -5.89 -2.23
CA LEU A 133 -4.68 -6.83 -2.99
C LEU A 133 -4.87 -8.27 -2.48
N TYR A 134 -4.93 -8.46 -1.16
CA TYR A 134 -5.16 -9.77 -0.55
C TYR A 134 -6.60 -10.28 -0.74
N GLU A 135 -7.61 -9.45 -0.49
CA GLU A 135 -9.02 -9.88 -0.47
C GLU A 135 -9.65 -9.97 -1.87
N GLU A 136 -9.30 -9.02 -2.75
CA GLU A 136 -10.01 -8.77 -4.01
C GLU A 136 -9.09 -8.77 -5.22
N GLY A 137 -7.79 -8.53 -5.06
CA GLY A 137 -6.83 -8.46 -6.16
C GLY A 137 -6.31 -9.84 -6.60
N PHE A 138 -5.80 -10.60 -5.64
CA PHE A 138 -5.17 -11.89 -5.88
C PHE A 138 -6.12 -13.06 -5.56
N ALA A 139 -5.97 -14.13 -6.34
CA ALA A 139 -6.52 -15.44 -6.04
C ALA A 139 -5.49 -16.26 -5.23
N PRO A 140 -5.92 -17.36 -4.58
CA PRO A 140 -5.03 -18.23 -3.81
C PRO A 140 -3.77 -18.62 -4.59
N SER A 141 -2.62 -18.18 -4.07
CA SER A 141 -1.27 -18.37 -4.62
C SER A 141 -0.24 -17.87 -3.60
N ALA A 142 1.05 -18.15 -3.82
CA ALA A 142 2.15 -17.73 -2.95
C ALA A 142 2.16 -16.21 -2.64
N ILE A 143 1.68 -15.37 -3.57
CA ILE A 143 1.60 -13.91 -3.37
C ILE A 143 0.66 -13.46 -2.24
N LEU A 144 -0.25 -14.32 -1.76
CA LEU A 144 -1.05 -13.98 -0.58
C LEU A 144 -0.20 -13.90 0.69
N ASN A 145 0.88 -14.69 0.77
CA ASN A 145 1.86 -14.59 1.86
C ASN A 145 2.60 -13.25 1.78
N ASP A 146 2.97 -12.81 0.56
CA ASP A 146 3.58 -11.49 0.35
C ASP A 146 2.70 -10.35 0.89
N MET A 147 1.39 -10.42 0.67
CA MET A 147 0.45 -9.41 1.18
C MET A 147 0.25 -9.50 2.69
N SER A 148 0.25 -10.71 3.26
CA SER A 148 0.21 -10.87 4.72
C SER A 148 1.49 -10.31 5.37
N HIS A 149 2.67 -10.63 4.84
CA HIS A 149 3.94 -10.06 5.29
C HIS A 149 3.95 -8.54 5.15
N ALA A 150 3.49 -7.99 4.03
CA ALA A 150 3.38 -6.55 3.83
C ALA A 150 2.46 -5.89 4.88
N SER A 151 1.33 -6.51 5.22
CA SER A 151 0.41 -6.02 6.26
C SER A 151 1.06 -6.03 7.65
N GLN A 152 1.83 -7.07 7.97
CA GLN A 152 2.57 -7.17 9.23
C GLN A 152 3.68 -6.11 9.31
N PHE A 153 4.45 -5.91 8.23
CA PHE A 153 5.48 -4.88 8.18
C PHE A 153 4.92 -3.46 8.23
N HIS A 154 3.78 -3.20 7.60
CA HIS A 154 3.07 -1.93 7.73
C HIS A 154 2.72 -1.64 9.20
N THR A 155 2.19 -2.62 9.91
CA THR A 155 1.86 -2.49 11.32
C THR A 155 3.11 -2.27 12.19
N LEU A 156 4.16 -3.06 11.97
CA LEU A 156 5.40 -2.96 12.75
C LEU A 156 6.13 -1.64 12.51
N ALA A 157 6.08 -1.10 11.29
CA ALA A 157 6.67 0.20 10.98
C ALA A 157 6.09 1.36 11.82
N LEU A 158 4.83 1.28 12.25
CA LEU A 158 4.23 2.29 13.15
C LEU A 158 4.89 2.33 14.55
N THR A 159 5.65 1.30 14.93
CA THR A 159 6.42 1.28 16.19
C THR A 159 7.75 2.04 16.10
N GLY A 160 8.07 2.63 14.94
CA GLY A 160 9.37 3.23 14.69
C GLY A 160 10.37 2.29 14.01
N ASP A 161 9.93 1.10 13.60
CA ASP A 161 10.81 0.10 13.04
C ASP A 161 11.16 0.39 11.56
N GLN A 162 12.40 0.84 11.35
CA GLN A 162 12.92 1.19 10.03
C GLN A 162 13.11 -0.02 9.11
N MET A 163 13.40 -1.20 9.67
CA MET A 163 13.62 -2.41 8.87
C MET A 163 12.32 -2.90 8.24
N SER A 164 11.20 -2.71 8.91
CA SER A 164 9.86 -3.02 8.42
C SER A 164 9.50 -2.16 7.22
N ILE A 165 9.82 -0.86 7.26
CA ILE A 165 9.69 0.01 6.08
C ILE A 165 10.57 -0.49 4.92
N ARG A 166 11.79 -0.95 5.21
CA ARG A 166 12.68 -1.49 4.18
C ARG A 166 12.12 -2.77 3.57
N TYR A 167 11.62 -3.71 4.38
CA TYR A 167 11.02 -4.94 3.85
C TYR A 167 9.74 -4.66 3.07
N LEU A 168 8.88 -3.78 3.58
CA LEU A 168 7.68 -3.35 2.88
C LEU A 168 8.01 -2.76 1.50
N HIS A 169 9.00 -1.86 1.44
CA HIS A 169 9.49 -1.31 0.18
C HIS A 169 10.04 -2.40 -0.75
N ARG A 170 10.86 -3.32 -0.24
CA ARG A 170 11.45 -4.41 -1.05
C ARG A 170 10.42 -5.37 -1.60
N ILE A 171 9.38 -5.71 -0.85
CA ILE A 171 8.26 -6.53 -1.31
C ILE A 171 7.60 -5.86 -2.52
N PHE A 172 7.14 -4.61 -2.36
CA PHE A 172 6.48 -3.88 -3.46
C PHE A 172 7.40 -3.64 -4.65
N HIS A 173 8.68 -3.36 -4.42
CA HIS A 173 9.68 -3.22 -5.47
C HIS A 173 9.84 -4.52 -6.28
N ASP A 174 10.08 -5.65 -5.60
CA ASP A 174 10.29 -6.93 -6.28
C ASP A 174 9.02 -7.37 -7.02
N LEU A 175 7.84 -7.12 -6.44
CA LEU A 175 6.56 -7.35 -7.11
C LEU A 175 6.41 -6.46 -8.35
N ASP A 176 6.71 -5.16 -8.28
CA ASP A 176 6.63 -4.27 -9.42
C ASP A 176 7.56 -4.73 -10.55
N ALA A 177 8.81 -5.07 -10.22
CA ALA A 177 9.77 -5.60 -11.18
C ALA A 177 9.30 -6.89 -11.85
N LYS A 178 8.66 -7.80 -11.12
CA LYS A 178 8.23 -9.10 -11.66
C LYS A 178 6.88 -9.06 -12.37
N ILE A 179 5.90 -8.35 -11.83
CA ILE A 179 4.52 -8.29 -12.33
C ILE A 179 4.38 -7.25 -13.43
N ASN A 180 4.96 -6.06 -13.25
CA ASN A 180 4.92 -4.98 -14.24
C ASN A 180 6.11 -5.00 -15.20
N GLN A 181 7.07 -5.90 -15.00
CA GLN A 181 8.23 -6.09 -15.90
C GLN A 181 9.05 -4.82 -16.06
N ILE A 182 9.14 -4.02 -15.00
CA ILE A 182 10.01 -2.86 -14.97
C ILE A 182 11.46 -3.30 -14.79
N ASP A 183 12.37 -2.63 -15.49
CA ASP A 183 13.80 -2.87 -15.32
C ASP A 183 14.29 -2.12 -14.08
N VAL A 184 14.98 -2.84 -13.21
CA VAL A 184 15.43 -2.34 -11.90
C VAL A 184 16.87 -2.75 -11.68
N GLU A 185 17.62 -1.91 -10.97
CA GLU A 185 19.06 -2.13 -10.77
C GLU A 185 19.36 -3.35 -9.88
N GLN A 186 18.43 -3.70 -8.98
CA GLN A 186 18.59 -4.77 -8.00
C GLN A 186 17.24 -5.43 -7.69
N ILE A 187 17.24 -6.74 -7.45
CA ILE A 187 16.10 -7.49 -6.89
C ILE A 187 16.56 -8.06 -5.53
N TRP A 188 15.74 -7.93 -4.49
CA TRP A 188 16.09 -8.43 -3.16
C TRP A 188 15.69 -9.89 -2.93
N ASN A 189 14.74 -10.40 -3.72
CA ASN A 189 14.20 -11.75 -3.63
C ASN A 189 13.51 -12.04 -2.28
N VAL A 190 12.89 -11.01 -1.68
CA VAL A 190 12.24 -11.13 -0.36
C VAL A 190 10.81 -11.67 -0.43
N THR A 191 10.23 -11.76 -1.63
CA THR A 191 8.85 -12.21 -1.82
C THR A 191 8.72 -13.72 -1.78
N ASP A 192 7.63 -14.26 -1.27
CA ASP A 192 7.21 -15.65 -1.42
C ASP A 192 7.02 -16.02 -2.90
N ALA A 193 6.36 -15.18 -3.70
CA ALA A 193 6.05 -15.50 -5.09
C ALA A 193 7.27 -15.64 -6.01
N PHE A 194 8.31 -14.81 -5.81
CA PHE A 194 9.44 -14.72 -6.74
C PHE A 194 10.83 -14.85 -6.11
N GLY A 195 10.89 -14.91 -4.79
CA GLY A 195 12.12 -14.82 -4.02
C GLY A 195 12.88 -16.13 -3.90
N THR A 196 13.78 -16.15 -2.92
CA THR A 196 14.55 -17.34 -2.56
C THR A 196 14.21 -17.78 -1.15
N GLU A 197 14.29 -19.09 -0.87
CA GLU A 197 14.01 -19.67 0.44
C GLU A 197 14.81 -19.02 1.57
N GLN A 198 16.08 -18.63 1.31
CA GLN A 198 16.91 -17.96 2.31
C GLN A 198 16.34 -16.58 2.69
N GLU A 199 16.05 -15.73 1.70
CA GLU A 199 15.55 -14.38 1.95
C GLU A 199 14.14 -14.41 2.56
N GLN A 200 13.31 -15.39 2.16
CA GLN A 200 12.01 -15.65 2.78
C GLN A 200 12.14 -16.07 4.25
N THR A 201 13.12 -16.93 4.56
CA THR A 201 13.44 -17.31 5.93
C THR A 201 13.86 -16.10 6.75
N ASP A 202 14.73 -15.24 6.20
CA ASP A 202 15.20 -14.03 6.88
C ASP A 202 14.04 -13.04 7.16
N VAL A 203 13.10 -12.90 6.22
CA VAL A 203 11.86 -12.12 6.39
C VAL A 203 11.01 -12.68 7.55
N GLN A 204 10.78 -13.99 7.55
CA GLN A 204 9.94 -14.64 8.55
C GLN A 204 10.59 -14.62 9.94
N GLU A 205 11.88 -14.90 10.03
CA GLU A 205 12.64 -14.82 11.29
C GLU A 205 12.59 -13.41 11.85
N TYR A 206 12.72 -12.40 10.99
CA TYR A 206 12.62 -11.02 11.40
C TYR A 206 11.23 -10.70 11.98
N LEU A 207 10.14 -11.02 11.26
CA LEU A 207 8.77 -10.83 11.76
C LEU A 207 8.54 -11.52 13.11
N ASN A 208 8.95 -12.79 13.23
CA ASN A 208 8.83 -13.56 14.47
C ASN A 208 9.63 -12.96 15.62
N SER A 209 10.80 -12.37 15.36
CA SER A 209 11.64 -11.76 16.39
C SER A 209 11.09 -10.41 16.88
N SER A 210 10.28 -9.74 16.07
CA SER A 210 9.73 -8.41 16.35
C SER A 210 8.35 -8.42 17.00
N THR A 211 7.68 -9.57 17.03
CA THR A 211 6.36 -9.76 17.67
C THR A 211 6.43 -10.40 19.06
N ASN A 212 7.62 -10.77 19.54
CA ASN A 212 7.86 -11.36 20.88
C ASN A 212 8.42 -10.31 21.86
#